data_AF-A0A351XGZ1-F1
#
_entry.id   AF-A0A351XGZ1-F1
#
_cell.length_a   1.000
_cell.length_b   1.000
_cell.length_c   1.000
_cell.angle_alpha   90.00
_cell.angle_beta   90.00
_cell.angle_gamma   90.00
#
_symmetry.space_group_name_H-M   'P 1'
#
loop_
_entity.id
_entity.type
_entity.pdbx_description
1 polymer ?
#
loop_
_entity_poly.entity_id
_entity_poly.type
_entity_poly.pdbx_seq_one_letter_code
_entity_poly.pdbx_strand_id
1 'polypeptide(L)'
;MSEALRSRYLEALGVPGFLYAEDKLEDLDAKKTSTLCLVIETQNSRSFCQAGKYQDFLLKMLGAIGLHQQDVIFVSINADDLSRTL
;
A
#
# COMPACT_ATOMS: atom_id res chain seq x y z
N MET A 1 -23.98 8.31 -22.00
CA MET A 1 -22.83 7.88 -22.82
C MET A 1 -22.65 6.39 -22.63
N SER A 2 -22.35 5.62 -23.67
CA SER A 2 -22.05 4.20 -23.51
C SER A 2 -20.66 4.01 -22.90
N GLU A 3 -20.48 2.93 -22.15
CA GLU A 3 -19.21 2.60 -21.51
C GLU A 3 -18.07 2.48 -22.52
N ALA A 4 -18.32 1.84 -23.67
CA ALA A 4 -17.36 1.77 -24.77
C ALA A 4 -16.92 3.15 -25.29
N LEU A 5 -17.82 4.14 -25.29
CA LEU A 5 -17.49 5.51 -25.71
C LEU A 5 -16.64 6.22 -24.66
N ARG A 6 -16.93 6.00 -23.37
CA ARG A 6 -16.14 6.50 -22.24
C ARG A 6 -14.72 5.94 -22.26
N SER A 7 -14.57 4.63 -22.44
CA SER A 7 -13.25 3.96 -22.47
C SER A 7 -12.39 4.49 -23.62
N ARG A 8 -12.93 4.59 -24.84
CA ARG A 8 -12.20 5.15 -26.01
C ARG A 8 -11.75 6.59 -25.80
N TYR A 9 -12.58 7.40 -25.13
CA TYR A 9 -12.22 8.79 -24.82
C TYR A 9 -11.04 8.85 -23.84
N LEU A 10 -11.04 8.00 -22.81
CA LEU A 10 -9.97 7.91 -21.83
C LEU A 10 -8.67 7.37 -22.45
N GLU A 11 -8.77 6.39 -23.35
CA GLU A 11 -7.61 5.90 -24.13
C GLU A 11 -6.99 7.00 -24.99
N ALA A 12 -7.81 7.80 -25.67
CA ALA A 12 -7.34 8.91 -26.48
C ALA A 12 -6.63 10.01 -25.67
N LEU A 13 -6.98 10.13 -24.38
CA LEU A 13 -6.31 11.02 -23.42
C LEU A 13 -5.06 10.39 -22.79
N GLY A 14 -4.70 9.16 -23.16
CA GLY A 14 -3.56 8.44 -22.60
C GLY A 14 -3.78 7.96 -21.17
N VAL A 15 -5.03 7.89 -20.71
CA VAL A 15 -5.35 7.32 -19.40
C VAL A 15 -5.14 5.80 -19.46
N PRO A 16 -4.35 5.20 -18.56
CA PRO A 16 -4.15 3.76 -18.54
C PRO A 16 -5.45 2.98 -18.27
N GLY A 17 -5.64 1.88 -19.01
CA GLY A 17 -6.85 1.03 -18.97
C GLY A 17 -7.32 0.61 -17.59
N PHE A 18 -6.39 0.27 -16.71
CA PHE A 18 -6.69 -0.21 -15.37
C PHE A 18 -7.30 0.86 -14.45
N LEU A 19 -7.20 2.15 -14.78
CA LEU A 19 -7.79 3.22 -13.97
C LEU A 19 -9.31 3.37 -14.15
N TYR A 20 -9.86 2.79 -15.21
CA TYR A 20 -11.25 3.01 -15.60
C TYR A 20 -11.96 1.75 -16.10
N ALA A 21 -11.25 0.63 -16.14
CA ALA A 21 -11.84 -0.70 -16.22
C ALA A 21 -12.73 -0.88 -14.98
N GLU A 22 -13.96 -1.34 -15.18
CA GLU A 22 -14.73 -1.84 -14.06
C GLU A 22 -14.06 -3.13 -13.60
N ASP A 23 -13.53 -3.11 -12.37
CA ASP A 23 -13.04 -4.31 -11.73
C ASP A 23 -14.19 -5.32 -11.73
N LYS A 24 -14.02 -6.43 -12.45
CA LYS A 24 -14.79 -7.64 -12.16
C LYS A 24 -14.35 -8.05 -10.75
N LEU A 25 -15.07 -7.55 -9.76
CA LEU A 25 -14.97 -7.92 -8.34
C LEU A 25 -15.45 -9.37 -8.13
N GLU A 26 -15.10 -10.27 -9.05
CA GLU A 26 -15.19 -11.70 -8.82
C GLU A 26 -14.04 -12.07 -7.88
N ASP A 27 -14.43 -12.26 -6.61
CA ASP A 27 -13.73 -13.08 -5.63
C ASP A 27 -12.44 -12.51 -5.00
N LEU A 28 -12.57 -11.32 -4.40
CA LEU A 28 -11.65 -10.90 -3.33
C LEU A 28 -12.30 -11.11 -1.95
N ASP A 29 -12.72 -12.35 -1.66
CA ASP A 29 -12.98 -12.82 -0.27
C ASP A 29 -11.68 -12.99 0.54
N ALA A 30 -10.55 -12.57 -0.03
CA ALA A 30 -9.37 -12.23 0.75
C ALA A 30 -9.73 -11.04 1.64
N LYS A 31 -10.15 -11.33 2.87
CA LYS A 31 -10.39 -10.41 3.99
C LYS A 31 -9.35 -9.29 3.96
N LYS A 32 -9.64 -8.20 3.24
CA LYS A 32 -8.69 -7.11 3.02
C LYS A 32 -8.33 -6.60 4.39
N THR A 33 -7.07 -6.73 4.77
CA THR A 33 -6.59 -6.10 5.99
C THR A 33 -6.77 -4.61 5.76
N SER A 34 -7.66 -3.96 6.53
CA SER A 34 -7.86 -2.52 6.46
C SER A 34 -6.68 -1.81 7.15
N THR A 35 -5.50 -2.01 6.58
CA THR A 35 -4.27 -1.43 7.08
C THR A 35 -4.16 -0.04 6.49
N LEU A 36 -4.30 0.99 7.33
CA LEU A 36 -4.20 2.38 6.89
C LEU A 36 -2.76 2.76 6.53
N CYS A 37 -1.78 2.10 7.15
CA CYS A 37 -0.36 2.33 6.89
C CYS A 37 0.45 1.04 6.94
N LEU A 38 1.20 0.75 5.87
CA LEU A 38 2.14 -0.35 5.81
C LEU A 38 3.57 0.20 5.78
N VAL A 39 4.37 -0.16 6.77
CA VAL A 39 5.79 0.18 6.86
C VAL A 39 6.59 -1.06 6.50
N ILE A 40 7.25 -1.03 5.34
CA ILE A 40 8.15 -2.09 4.88
C ILE A 40 9.58 -1.64 5.12
N GLU A 41 10.36 -2.50 5.77
CA GLU A 41 11.77 -2.26 6.00
C GLU A 41 12.61 -3.42 5.48
N THR A 42 13.68 -3.06 4.76
CA THR A 42 14.69 -4.00 4.30
C THR A 42 15.99 -3.80 5.05
N GLN A 43 16.47 -4.85 5.73
CA GLN A 43 17.81 -4.99 6.30
C GLN A 43 18.42 -3.69 6.87
N ASN A 44 17.95 -3.26 8.05
CA ASN A 44 18.43 -2.05 8.73
C ASN A 44 18.90 -2.35 10.16
N SER A 45 20.07 -1.83 10.55
CA SER A 45 20.62 -1.95 11.91
C SER A 45 19.86 -1.15 12.97
N ARG A 46 19.00 -0.23 12.55
CA ARG A 46 18.13 0.62 13.37
C ARG A 46 16.68 0.38 13.00
N SER A 47 16.29 -0.89 13.00
CA SER A 47 15.02 -1.36 12.47
C SER A 47 13.82 -0.72 13.17
N PHE A 48 12.87 -0.21 12.38
CA PHE A 48 11.54 0.21 12.88
C PHE A 48 10.64 -0.97 13.23
N CYS A 49 10.95 -2.16 12.73
CA CYS A 49 10.24 -3.40 13.07
C CYS A 49 10.64 -3.95 14.45
N GLN A 50 11.68 -3.39 15.07
CA GLN A 50 12.12 -3.75 16.41
C GLN A 50 11.69 -2.69 17.43
N ALA A 51 11.26 -3.13 18.61
CA ALA A 51 10.91 -2.23 19.69
C ALA A 51 12.13 -1.40 20.13
N GLY A 52 11.94 -0.09 20.25
CA GLY A 52 12.98 0.82 20.71
C GLY A 52 12.81 2.24 20.18
N LYS A 53 13.81 3.08 20.44
CA LYS A 53 13.75 4.53 20.20
C LYS A 53 13.38 4.94 18.77
N TYR A 54 13.74 4.12 17.77
CA TYR A 54 13.45 4.41 16.37
C TYR A 54 12.00 4.13 16.03
N GLN A 55 11.46 2.98 16.46
CA GLN A 55 10.03 2.67 16.34
C GLN A 55 9.18 3.70 17.09
N ASP A 56 9.56 4.06 18.32
CA ASP A 56 8.86 5.08 19.11
C ASP A 56 8.83 6.45 18.40
N PHE A 57 9.95 6.82 17.77
CA PHE A 57 10.04 8.07 17.04
C PHE A 57 9.16 8.07 15.78
N LEU A 58 9.14 6.96 15.04
CA LEU A 58 8.25 6.80 13.89
C LEU A 58 6.77 6.85 14.30
N LEU A 59 6.39 6.13 15.36
CA LEU A 59 5.02 6.18 15.88
C LEU A 59 4.60 7.59 16.30
N LYS A 60 5.51 8.40 16.87
CA LYS A 60 5.23 9.82 17.17
C LYS A 60 4.99 10.65 15.91
N MET A 61 5.78 10.44 14.85
CA MET A 61 5.59 11.14 13.57
C MET A 61 4.27 10.74 12.91
N LEU A 62 3.94 9.44 12.91
CA LEU A 62 2.68 8.92 12.38
C LEU A 62 1.48 9.42 13.19
N GLY A 63 1.60 9.44 14.52
CA GLY A 63 0.58 10.00 15.41
C GLY A 63 0.32 11.49 15.15
N ALA A 64 1.34 12.26 14.79
CA ALA A 64 1.19 13.68 14.46
C ALA A 64 0.35 13.93 13.19
N ILE A 65 0.23 12.93 12.31
CA ILE A 65 -0.63 12.96 11.11
C ILE A 65 -1.93 12.14 11.29
N GLY A 66 -2.24 11.73 12.52
CA GLY A 66 -3.49 11.02 12.85
C GLY A 66 -3.46 9.51 12.62
N LEU A 67 -2.29 8.90 12.43
CA LEU A 67 -2.14 7.44 12.35
C LEU A 67 -1.71 6.88 13.70
N HIS A 68 -2.53 6.03 14.31
CA HIS A 68 -2.23 5.38 15.57
C HIS A 68 -1.53 4.04 15.35
N GLN A 69 -0.92 3.49 16.40
CA GLN A 69 -0.16 2.23 16.29
C GLN A 69 -0.99 1.05 15.74
N GLN A 70 -2.27 0.98 16.08
CA GLN A 70 -3.20 -0.05 15.58
C GLN A 70 -3.46 0.05 14.07
N ASP A 71 -3.18 1.21 13.48
CA ASP A 71 -3.42 1.51 12.06
C ASP A 71 -2.20 1.17 11.19
N VAL A 72 -1.08 0.80 11.83
CA VAL A 72 0.23 0.62 11.21
C VAL A 72 0.68 -0.83 11.33
N ILE A 73 1.01 -1.45 10.20
CA ILE A 73 1.67 -2.76 10.16
C ILE A 73 3.14 -2.58 9.79
N PHE A 74 4.02 -3.22 10.55
CA PHE A 74 5.45 -3.26 10.30
C PHE A 74 5.82 -4.60 9.68
N VAL A 75 6.50 -4.58 8.54
CA VAL A 75 7.00 -5.76 7.84
C VAL A 75 8.49 -5.62 7.61
N SER A 76 9.25 -6.59 8.13
CA SER A 76 10.67 -6.74 7.83
C SER A 76 10.84 -7.78 6.73
N ILE A 77 11.45 -7.40 5.61
CA ILE A 77 11.68 -8.29 4.46
C ILE A 77 13.13 -8.19 4.00
N ASN A 78 13.70 -9.26 3.43
CA ASN A 78 14.98 -9.13 2.74
C ASN A 78 14.80 -8.37 1.43
N ALA A 79 15.79 -7.55 1.06
CA ALA A 79 15.73 -6.79 -0.19
C ALA A 79 15.58 -7.71 -1.42
N ASP A 80 16.25 -8.87 -1.40
CA ASP A 80 16.19 -9.86 -2.47
C ASP A 80 14.77 -10.44 -2.63
N ASP A 81 14.04 -10.63 -1.53
CA ASP A 81 12.67 -11.17 -1.54
C ASP A 81 11.64 -10.12 -1.99
N LEU A 82 11.90 -8.83 -1.70
CA LEU A 82 11.04 -7.73 -2.16
C LEU A 82 11.06 -7.60 -3.69
N SER A 83 12.23 -7.76 -4.30
CA SER A 83 12.41 -7.63 -5.76
C SER A 83 11.71 -8.72 -6.59
N ARG A 84 11.38 -9.86 -5.97
CA ARG A 84 10.69 -10.98 -6.64
C ARG A 84 9.16 -10.87 -6.59
N THR A 85 8.64 -9.92 -5.82
CA THR A 85 7.21 -9.80 -5.50
C THR A 85 6.54 -8.59 -6.20
N LEU A 86 7.33 -7.74 -6.87
CA LEU A 86 6.88 -6.58 -7.67
C LEU A 86 7.16 -6.82 -9.15
#